data_AF-A0A3D0H9K3-F1
#
_entry.id   AF-A0A3D0H9K3-F1
#
_cell.length_a   1.000
_cell.length_b   1.000
_cell.length_c   1.000
_cell.angle_alpha   90.00
_cell.angle_beta   90.00
_cell.angle_gamma   90.00
#
_symmetry.space_group_name_H-M   'P 1'
#
loop_
_entity.id
_entity.type
_entity.pdbx_description
1 polymer ?
#
loop_
_entity_poly.entity_id
_entity_poly.type
_entity_poly.pdbx_seq_one_letter_code
_entity_poly.pdbx_strand_id
1 'polypeptide(L)' 'EPVLKDFLSALVAGRNPMRILDVGCGSGVFLHSIHSANGSAMGVGLDIDEAAVRQAKGNIL' A
#
# COMPACT_ATOMS: atom_id res chain seq x y z
N GLU A 1 -9.49 0.76 7.20
CA GLU A 1 -10.51 1.81 7.33
C GLU A 1 -11.05 2.18 5.94
N PRO A 2 -12.35 2.02 5.67
CA PRO A 2 -12.91 2.16 4.31
C PRO A 2 -12.67 3.55 3.69
N VAL A 3 -12.86 4.62 4.47
CA VAL A 3 -12.70 6.01 3.99
C VAL A 3 -11.30 6.27 3.46
N LEU A 4 -10.27 5.79 4.17
CA LEU A 4 -8.88 5.98 3.77
C LEU A 4 -8.54 5.22 2.48
N LYS A 5 -9.13 4.04 2.27
CA LYS A 5 -8.94 3.26 1.04
C LYS A 5 -9.52 3.98 -0.18
N ASP A 6 -10.73 4.54 -0.05
CA ASP A 6 -11.39 5.24 -1.14
C ASP A 6 -10.63 6.53 -1.51
N PHE A 7 -10.17 7.27 -0.48
CA PHE A 7 -9.31 8.44 -0.67
C PHE A 7 -8.02 8.10 -1.43
N LEU A 8 -7.31 7.05 -1.01
CA LEU A 8 -6.08 6.61 -1.67
C LEU A 8 -6.34 6.19 -3.13
N SER A 9 -7.44 5.47 -3.38
CA SER A 9 -7.84 5.03 -4.73
C SER A 9 -8.09 6.22 -5.65
N ALA A 10 -8.79 7.26 -5.17
CA ALA A 10 -9.02 8.48 -5.93
C ALA A 10 -7.71 9.25 -6.20
N LEU A 11 -6.79 9.26 -5.23
CA LEU A 11 -5.50 9.95 -5.35
C LEU A 11 -4.56 9.29 -6.38
N VAL A 12 -4.61 7.96 -6.50
CA VAL A 12 -3.70 7.19 -7.37
C VAL A 12 -4.26 7.00 -8.79
N ALA A 13 -5.56 7.22 -8.99
CA ALA A 13 -6.20 7.13 -10.29
C ALA A 13 -5.59 8.11 -11.30
N GLY A 14 -5.27 7.60 -12.50
CA GLY A 14 -4.75 8.41 -13.60
C GLY A 14 -3.31 8.91 -13.45
N ARG A 15 -2.61 8.57 -12.35
CA ARG A 15 -1.20 8.94 -12.16
C ARG A 15 -0.28 7.81 -12.61
N ASN A 16 0.65 8.12 -13.52
CA ASN A 16 1.66 7.15 -13.96
C ASN A 16 2.95 7.80 -14.49
N PRO A 17 4.16 7.30 -14.10
CA PRO A 17 4.42 6.26 -13.10
C PRO A 17 4.37 6.79 -11.65
N MET A 18 4.11 5.90 -10.68
CA MET A 18 4.02 6.25 -9.26
C MET A 18 4.93 5.37 -8.39
N ARG A 19 5.64 5.99 -7.46
CA ARG A 19 6.45 5.32 -6.42
C ARG A 19 5.94 5.73 -5.06
N ILE A 20 5.61 4.76 -4.21
CA ILE A 20 5.05 4.98 -2.87
C ILE A 20 6.01 4.44 -1.82
N LEU A 21 6.19 5.22 -0.75
CA LEU A 21 6.79 4.79 0.51
C LEU A 21 5.71 4.87 1.59
N ASP A 22 5.41 3.74 2.24
CA ASP A 22 4.47 3.64 3.35
C ASP A 22 5.23 3.42 4.66
N VAL A 23 5.21 4.41 5.55
CA VAL A 23 5.97 4.40 6.83
C VAL A 23 5.01 4.08 7.97
N GLY A 24 5.29 2.99 8.68
CA GLY A 24 4.31 2.36 9.58
C GLY A 24 3.30 1.53 8.78
N CYS A 25 3.79 0.72 7.84
CA CYS A 25 2.93 0.03 6.87
C CYS A 25 2.01 -1.03 7.49
N GLY A 26 2.26 -1.45 8.74
CA GLY A 26 1.48 -2.45 9.44
C GLY A 26 1.36 -3.73 8.62
N SER A 27 0.11 -4.15 8.36
CA SER A 27 -0.22 -5.33 7.55
C SER A 27 -0.20 -5.12 6.03
N GLY A 28 0.27 -3.96 5.54
CA GLY A 28 0.42 -3.65 4.12
C GLY A 28 -0.89 -3.36 3.37
N VAL A 29 -2.03 -3.26 4.07
CA VAL A 29 -3.37 -3.14 3.46
C VAL A 29 -3.51 -1.93 2.53
N PHE A 30 -2.88 -0.80 2.88
CA PHE A 30 -2.96 0.41 2.06
C PHE A 30 -2.10 0.33 0.81
N LEU A 31 -0.85 -0.15 0.91
CA LEU A 31 -0.02 -0.44 -0.26
C LEU A 31 -0.69 -1.43 -1.21
N HIS A 32 -1.27 -2.51 -0.69
CA HIS A 32 -2.03 -3.47 -1.50
C HIS A 32 -3.22 -2.81 -2.20
N SER A 33 -3.97 -1.96 -1.48
CA SER A 33 -5.11 -1.24 -2.06
C SER A 33 -4.69 -0.26 -3.17
N ILE A 34 -3.57 0.44 -3.00
CA ILE A 34 -3.02 1.34 -4.01
C ILE A 34 -2.63 0.55 -5.27
N HIS A 35 -1.91 -0.56 -5.11
CA HIS A 35 -1.53 -1.41 -6.24
C HIS A 35 -2.76 -2.02 -6.94
N SER A 36 -3.78 -2.42 -6.18
CA SER A 36 -5.05 -2.93 -6.73
C SER A 36 -5.78 -1.87 -7.58
N ALA A 37 -5.72 -0.60 -7.17
CA ALA A 37 -6.34 0.51 -7.90
C ALA A 37 -5.46 1.03 -9.07
N ASN A 38 -4.14 0.83 -8.99
CA ASN A 38 -3.17 1.24 -10.00
C ASN A 38 -2.06 0.19 -10.11
N GLY A 39 -2.22 -0.78 -11.02
CA GLY A 39 -1.28 -1.90 -11.18
C GLY A 39 0.13 -1.51 -11.63
N SER A 40 0.32 -0.28 -12.11
CA SER A 40 1.62 0.29 -12.48
C SER A 40 2.31 1.04 -11.33
N ALA A 41 1.65 1.19 -10.18
CA ALA A 41 2.26 1.75 -8.98
C ALA A 41 3.23 0.73 -8.36
N MET A 42 4.43 1.21 -8.00
CA MET A 42 5.40 0.45 -7.20
C MET A 42 5.45 1.01 -5.78
N GLY A 43 5.49 0.14 -4.79
CA GLY A 43 5.47 0.52 -3.38
C GLY A 43 6.54 -0.19 -2.55
N VAL A 44 7.03 0.49 -1.53
CA VAL A 44 7.84 -0.08 -0.45
C VAL A 44 7.17 0.24 0.88
N GLY A 45 6.96 -0.79 1.71
CA GLY A 45 6.48 -0.65 3.08
C GLY A 45 7.62 -0.74 4.07
N LEU A 46 7.58 0.10 5.10
CA LEU A 46 8.51 0.08 6.22
C LEU A 46 7.72 0.05 7.53
N ASP A 47 8.04 -0.90 8.40
CA ASP A 47 7.53 -0.95 9.77
C ASP A 47 8.65 -1.35 10.73
N ILE A 48 8.55 -0.90 11.98
CA ILE A 48 9.48 -1.26 13.05
C ILE A 48 9.15 -2.64 13.62
N ASP A 49 7.89 -3.07 13.53
CA ASP A 49 7.46 -4.39 13.98
C ASP A 49 7.69 -5.44 12.88
N GLU A 50 8.65 -6.33 13.10
CA GLU A 50 8.96 -7.44 12.18
C GLU A 50 7.75 -8.37 11.96
N ALA A 51 6.88 -8.55 12.98
CA ALA A 51 5.69 -9.38 12.83
C ALA A 51 4.70 -8.74 11.84
N ALA A 52 4.53 -7.42 11.89
CA ALA A 52 3.73 -6.67 10.94
C ALA A 52 4.31 -6.78 9.51
N VAL A 53 5.64 -6.64 9.35
CA VAL A 53 6.30 -6.82 8.04
C VAL A 53 6.09 -8.24 7.48
N ARG A 54 6.19 -9.28 8.31
CA ARG A 54 5.91 -10.67 7.89
C ARG A 54 4.46 -10.82 7.45
N GLN A 55 3.52 -10.26 8.21
CA GLN A 55 2.10 -10.27 7.84
C GLN A 55 1.87 -9.52 6.52
N ALA A 56 2.45 -8.34 6.34
CA ALA A 56 2.33 -7.56 5.11
C ALA A 56 2.81 -8.33 3.89
N LYS A 57 3.94 -9.02 3.99
CA LYS A 57 4.44 -9.90 2.91
C LYS A 57 3.44 -11.01 2.57
N GLY A 58 2.84 -11.64 3.58
CA GLY A 58 1.84 -12.70 3.38
C GLY A 58 0.50 -12.21 2.84
N ASN A 59 0.19 -10.91 2.96
CA ASN A 59 -1.03 -10.31 2.40
C ASN A 59 -0.84 -9.78 0.97
N ILE A 60 0.41 -9.59 0.53
CA ILE A 60 0.75 -9.02 -0.78
C ILE A 60 1.12 -10.10 -1.80
N LEU A 61 1.71 -11.21 -1.34
CA LEU A 61 2.01 -12.42 -2.15
C LEU A 61 0.79 -13.34 -2.22
#